data_AF-A0A7C4PBP4-F1
#
_entry.id   AF-A0A7C4PBP4-F1
#
_cell.length_a   1.000
_cell.length_b   1.000
_cell.length_c   1.000
_cell.angle_alpha   90.00
_cell.angle_beta   90.00
_cell.angle_gamma   90.00
#
_symmetry.space_group_name_H-M   'P 1'
#
loop_
_entity.id
_entity.type
_entity.pdbx_description
1 polymer ?
#
loop_
_entity_poly.entity_id
_entity_poly.type
_entity_poly.pdbx_seq_one_letter_code
_entity_poly.pdbx_strand_id
1 'polypeptide(L)'
;MFAFNRNYWIRLGIGSLLAAVSALLLMLSFPPYNLWLLIFVGLAPMLVAQFRLMPPKISSLAPALAIGGWLGGYLTPIFAGSGLYMTWLPLLIGGITFFTDSGVRAFHERTGYRWFIWYGALNWVGFEMIRGFIPILGTWGFVANTLYRQPWLI
;
A
#
# COMPACT_ATOMS: atom_id res chain seq x y z
N MET A 1 11.07 23.68 19.52
CA MET A 1 9.67 24.09 19.25
C MET A 1 9.42 23.96 17.74
N PHE A 2 8.75 22.90 17.28
CA PHE A 2 8.53 22.67 15.84
C PHE A 2 7.35 23.53 15.37
N ALA A 3 7.64 24.70 14.80
CA ALA A 3 6.65 25.43 14.01
C ALA A 3 6.42 24.64 12.71
N PHE A 4 5.40 23.78 12.70
CA PHE A 4 4.98 23.13 11.46
C PHE A 4 4.45 24.19 10.49
N ASN A 5 5.18 24.40 9.40
CA ASN A 5 4.79 25.32 8.32
C ASN A 5 3.45 24.85 7.70
N ARG A 6 2.54 25.76 7.33
CA ARG A 6 1.28 25.46 6.62
C ARG A 6 1.49 24.50 5.44
N ASN A 7 2.61 24.63 4.73
CA ASN A 7 2.99 23.75 3.62
C ASN A 7 3.20 22.28 4.03
N TYR A 8 3.62 22.03 5.27
CA TYR A 8 3.78 20.68 5.82
C TYR A 8 2.43 19.97 5.92
N TRP A 9 1.44 20.63 6.52
CA TRP A 9 0.10 20.07 6.70
C TRP A 9 -0.64 19.85 5.39
N ILE A 10 -0.48 20.77 4.42
CA ILE A 10 -1.06 20.61 3.08
C ILE A 10 -0.47 19.37 2.39
N ARG A 11 0.86 19.22 2.41
CA ARG A 11 1.53 18.05 1.82
C ARG A 11 1.13 16.74 2.47
N LEU A 12 0.97 16.75 3.80
CA LEU A 12 0.49 15.60 4.55
C LEU A 12 -0.95 15.26 4.16
N GLY A 13 -1.86 16.24 4.16
CA GLY A 13 -3.27 16.03 3.80
C GLY A 13 -3.46 15.51 2.38
N ILE A 14 -2.82 16.16 1.39
CA ILE A 14 -2.89 15.72 -0.02
C ILE A 14 -2.22 14.35 -0.19
N GLY A 15 -1.09 14.12 0.47
CA GLY A 15 -0.43 12.81 0.43
C GLY A 15 -1.33 11.70 0.98
N SER A 16 -1.98 11.94 2.11
CA SER A 16 -2.92 10.97 2.71
C SER A 16 -4.13 10.73 1.82
N LEU A 17 -4.66 11.77 1.16
CA LEU A 17 -5.74 11.64 0.17
C LEU A 17 -5.32 10.73 -0.98
N LEU A 18 -4.14 10.94 -1.57
CA LEU A 18 -3.64 10.09 -2.66
C LEU A 18 -3.39 8.64 -2.22
N ALA A 19 -2.91 8.43 -1.00
CA ALA A 19 -2.79 7.10 -0.44
C ALA A 19 -4.17 6.42 -0.30
N ALA A 20 -5.19 7.14 0.17
CA ALA A 20 -6.56 6.64 0.22
C ALA A 20 -7.14 6.36 -1.19
N VAL A 21 -6.84 7.21 -2.18
CA VAL A 21 -7.20 6.94 -3.59
C VAL A 21 -6.56 5.63 -4.06
N SER A 22 -5.31 5.37 -3.72
CA SER A 22 -4.65 4.09 -4.06
C SER A 22 -5.36 2.91 -3.41
N ALA A 23 -5.71 3.02 -2.13
CA ALA A 23 -6.47 2.00 -1.42
C ALA A 23 -7.80 1.68 -2.13
N LEU A 24 -8.53 2.72 -2.55
CA LEU A 24 -9.78 2.59 -3.28
C LEU A 24 -9.59 1.95 -4.65
N LEU A 25 -8.61 2.39 -5.43
CA LEU A 25 -8.33 1.82 -6.76
C LEU A 25 -7.98 0.33 -6.66
N LEU A 26 -7.17 -0.04 -5.67
CA LEU A 26 -6.87 -1.44 -5.40
C LEU A 26 -8.13 -2.18 -4.98
N MET A 27 -8.94 -1.67 -4.04
CA MET A 27 -10.19 -2.33 -3.64
C MET A 27 -11.15 -2.56 -4.83
N LEU A 28 -11.28 -1.58 -5.72
CA LEU A 28 -12.12 -1.67 -6.92
C LEU A 28 -11.59 -2.67 -7.96
N SER A 29 -10.30 -3.01 -7.92
CA SER A 29 -9.74 -4.06 -8.78
C SER A 29 -10.11 -5.48 -8.33
N PHE A 30 -10.49 -5.66 -7.06
CA PHE A 30 -10.92 -6.93 -6.48
C PHE A 30 -12.43 -7.14 -6.60
N PRO A 31 -12.93 -8.37 -6.38
CA PRO A 31 -14.35 -8.61 -6.18
C PRO A 31 -14.93 -7.72 -5.06
N PRO A 32 -16.18 -7.23 -5.20
CA PRO A 32 -17.16 -7.56 -6.25
C PRO A 32 -17.01 -6.75 -7.55
N TYR A 33 -16.21 -5.69 -7.57
CA TYR A 33 -16.17 -4.71 -8.68
C TYR A 33 -15.37 -5.21 -9.89
N ASN A 34 -14.28 -5.95 -9.66
CA ASN A 34 -13.47 -6.59 -10.70
C ASN A 34 -12.97 -5.63 -11.82
N LEU A 35 -12.69 -4.36 -11.48
CA LEU A 35 -12.12 -3.38 -12.41
C LEU A 35 -10.62 -3.63 -12.59
N TRP A 36 -10.27 -4.75 -13.22
CA TRP A 36 -8.91 -5.30 -13.26
C TRP A 36 -7.85 -4.32 -13.78
N LEU A 37 -8.18 -3.45 -14.73
CA LEU A 37 -7.26 -2.43 -15.28
C LEU A 37 -6.70 -1.50 -14.18
N LEU A 38 -7.42 -1.31 -13.09
CA LEU A 38 -6.99 -0.46 -11.99
C LEU A 38 -5.76 -1.02 -11.28
N ILE A 39 -5.45 -2.32 -11.38
CA ILE A 39 -4.29 -2.92 -10.72
C ILE A 39 -2.96 -2.35 -11.25
N PHE A 40 -2.89 -1.98 -12.54
CA PHE A 40 -1.67 -1.44 -13.15
C PHE A 40 -1.33 -0.03 -12.68
N VAL A 41 -2.34 0.74 -12.25
CA VAL A 41 -2.19 2.14 -11.86
C VAL A 41 -2.50 2.39 -10.38
N GLY A 42 -3.08 1.40 -9.69
CA GLY A 42 -3.61 1.55 -8.34
C GLY A 42 -2.58 1.95 -7.29
N LEU A 43 -1.33 1.54 -7.47
CA LEU A 43 -0.21 1.91 -6.58
C LEU A 43 0.40 3.28 -6.92
N ALA A 44 0.14 3.83 -8.11
CA ALA A 44 0.79 5.06 -8.56
C ALA A 44 0.50 6.28 -7.67
N PRO A 45 -0.74 6.54 -7.22
CA PRO A 45 -1.00 7.70 -6.36
C PRO A 45 -0.26 7.60 -5.01
N MET A 46 -0.13 6.40 -4.44
CA MET A 46 0.62 6.13 -3.21
C MET A 46 2.11 6.41 -3.42
N LEU A 47 2.69 5.96 -4.53
CA LEU A 47 4.09 6.24 -4.85
C LEU A 47 4.34 7.74 -5.03
N VAL A 48 3.42 8.46 -5.69
CA VAL A 48 3.47 9.93 -5.79
C VAL A 48 3.38 10.58 -4.40
N ALA A 49 2.48 10.09 -3.55
CA ALA A 49 2.36 10.57 -2.18
C ALA A 49 3.65 10.38 -1.38
N GLN A 50 4.23 9.17 -1.40
CA GLN A 50 5.43 8.81 -0.67
C GLN A 50 6.65 9.61 -1.16
N PHE A 51 6.91 9.62 -2.47
CA PHE A 51 8.18 10.09 -3.02
C PHE A 51 8.18 11.54 -3.48
N ARG A 52 7.01 12.17 -3.69
CA ARG A 52 6.95 13.56 -4.19
C ARG A 52 6.30 14.53 -3.20
N LEU A 53 5.24 14.10 -2.51
CA LEU A 53 4.42 15.03 -1.70
C LEU A 53 4.76 15.02 -0.22
N MET A 54 4.68 13.86 0.45
CA MET A 54 4.74 13.80 1.92
C MET A 54 6.10 14.28 2.46
N PRO A 55 6.18 14.79 3.70
CA PRO A 55 7.46 15.12 4.31
C PRO A 55 8.34 13.86 4.47
N PRO A 56 9.66 13.91 4.21
CA PRO A 56 10.49 12.70 4.16
C PRO A 56 10.44 11.82 5.41
N LYS A 57 10.38 12.45 6.60
CA LYS A 57 10.34 11.76 7.90
C LYS A 57 9.08 10.91 8.13
N ILE A 58 7.98 11.24 7.46
CA ILE A 58 6.67 10.56 7.63
C ILE A 58 6.13 10.03 6.30
N SER A 59 6.99 9.94 5.29
CA SER A 59 6.60 9.49 3.95
C SER A 59 6.11 8.03 3.90
N SER A 60 6.52 7.20 4.87
CA SER A 60 6.02 5.83 5.06
C SER A 60 4.53 5.77 5.46
N LEU A 61 3.92 6.89 5.83
CA LEU A 61 2.48 6.96 6.04
C LEU A 61 1.70 6.67 4.76
N ALA A 62 2.22 7.08 3.59
CA ALA A 62 1.56 6.82 2.30
C ALA A 62 1.35 5.32 2.02
N PRO A 63 2.40 4.47 2.01
CA PRO A 63 2.21 3.03 1.82
C PRO A 63 1.44 2.37 2.96
N ALA A 64 1.60 2.83 4.22
CA ALA A 64 0.83 2.32 5.35
C ALA A 64 -0.69 2.52 5.18
N LEU A 65 -1.10 3.73 4.79
CA LEU A 65 -2.50 4.06 4.52
C LEU A 65 -3.03 3.33 3.29
N ALA A 66 -2.24 3.25 2.22
CA ALA A 66 -2.67 2.61 0.98
C ALA A 66 -2.83 1.08 1.15
N ILE A 67 -1.80 0.40 1.66
CA ILE A 67 -1.79 -1.06 1.83
C ILE A 67 -2.74 -1.47 2.95
N GLY A 68 -2.64 -0.82 4.12
CA GLY A 68 -3.53 -1.09 5.25
C GLY A 68 -4.99 -0.77 4.93
N GLY A 69 -5.25 0.32 4.22
CA GLY A 69 -6.59 0.72 3.78
C GLY A 69 -7.20 -0.24 2.75
N TRP A 70 -6.43 -0.65 1.74
CA TRP A 70 -6.88 -1.63 0.75
C TRP A 70 -7.18 -2.99 1.38
N LEU A 71 -6.23 -3.53 2.16
CA LEU A 71 -6.43 -4.81 2.84
C LEU A 71 -7.52 -4.72 3.89
N GLY A 72 -7.71 -3.57 4.54
CA GLY A 72 -8.81 -3.32 5.47
C GLY A 72 -10.15 -3.36 4.76
N GLY A 73 -10.30 -2.59 3.69
CA GLY A 73 -11.52 -2.55 2.90
C GLY A 73 -11.87 -3.89 2.26
N TYR A 74 -10.87 -4.67 1.86
CA TYR A 74 -11.06 -5.96 1.20
C TYR A 74 -11.24 -7.12 2.19
N LEU A 75 -10.34 -7.29 3.16
CA LEU A 75 -10.30 -8.48 4.02
C LEU A 75 -11.26 -8.38 5.22
N THR A 76 -11.43 -7.19 5.81
CA THR A 76 -12.28 -7.05 7.02
C THR A 76 -13.72 -7.51 6.78
N PRO A 77 -14.39 -7.18 5.65
CA PRO A 77 -15.73 -7.70 5.37
C PRO A 77 -15.76 -9.21 5.14
N ILE A 78 -14.74 -9.76 4.47
CA ILE A 78 -14.63 -11.21 4.17
C ILE A 78 -14.53 -12.02 5.47
N PHE A 79 -13.78 -11.49 6.44
CA PHE A 79 -13.51 -12.15 7.71
C PHE A 79 -14.40 -11.66 8.85
N ALA A 80 -15.45 -10.89 8.56
CA ALA A 80 -16.37 -10.40 9.57
C ALA A 80 -16.97 -11.56 10.37
N GLY A 81 -16.79 -11.55 11.69
CA GLY A 81 -17.25 -12.62 12.59
C GLY A 81 -16.30 -13.82 12.76
N SER A 82 -15.14 -13.85 12.09
CA SER A 82 -14.17 -14.97 12.17
C SER A 82 -13.12 -14.84 13.30
N GLY A 83 -13.25 -13.83 14.17
CA GLY A 83 -12.39 -13.60 15.34
C GLY A 83 -11.54 -12.32 15.25
N LEU A 84 -11.14 -11.76 16.40
CA LEU A 84 -10.46 -10.46 16.50
C LEU A 84 -9.20 -10.39 15.62
N TYR A 85 -8.40 -11.45 15.58
CA TYR A 85 -7.14 -11.47 14.84
C TYR A 85 -7.32 -11.14 13.34
N MET A 86 -8.30 -11.76 12.67
CA MET A 86 -8.53 -11.55 11.23
C MET A 86 -9.09 -10.16 10.92
N THR A 87 -9.88 -9.60 11.84
CA THR A 87 -10.44 -8.24 11.70
C THR A 87 -9.35 -7.16 11.76
N TRP A 88 -8.36 -7.31 12.65
CA TRP A 88 -7.34 -6.29 12.91
C TRP A 88 -6.04 -6.47 12.11
N LEU A 89 -5.90 -7.59 11.44
CA LEU A 89 -4.74 -7.93 10.63
C LEU A 89 -4.34 -6.85 9.59
N PRO A 90 -5.28 -6.21 8.84
CA PRO A 90 -4.89 -5.13 7.93
C PRO A 90 -4.25 -3.91 8.61
N LEU A 91 -4.67 -3.61 9.85
CA LEU A 91 -4.04 -2.56 10.65
C LEU A 91 -2.64 -2.96 11.11
N LEU A 92 -2.44 -4.24 11.46
CA LEU A 92 -1.12 -4.77 11.77
C LEU A 92 -0.20 -4.70 10.55
N ILE A 93 -0.69 -5.08 9.36
CA ILE A 93 0.06 -4.97 8.11
C ILE A 93 0.41 -3.50 7.82
N GLY A 94 -0.55 -2.59 7.89
CA GLY A 94 -0.30 -1.15 7.71
C GLY A 94 0.72 -0.60 8.72
N GLY A 95 0.68 -1.07 9.97
CA GLY A 95 1.66 -0.74 11.00
C GLY A 95 3.06 -1.24 10.66
N ILE A 96 3.20 -2.51 10.25
CA ILE A 96 4.49 -3.06 9.78
C ILE A 96 5.00 -2.24 8.60
N THR A 97 4.17 -2.00 7.59
CA THR A 97 4.53 -1.18 6.42
C THR A 97 5.03 0.20 6.84
N PHE A 98 4.36 0.86 7.79
CA PHE A 98 4.80 2.17 8.29
C PHE A 98 6.24 2.14 8.83
N PHE A 99 6.59 1.10 9.59
CA PHE A 99 7.92 0.94 10.15
C PHE A 99 8.95 0.45 9.12
N THR A 100 8.61 -0.49 8.25
CA THR A 100 9.54 -1.05 7.27
C THR A 100 9.86 -0.07 6.14
N ASP A 101 8.90 0.76 5.73
CA ASP A 101 9.11 1.79 4.71
C ASP A 101 9.72 3.09 5.26
N SER A 102 9.98 3.15 6.56
CA SER A 102 10.59 4.32 7.20
C SER A 102 11.99 4.58 6.61
N GLY A 103 12.19 5.79 6.10
CA GLY A 103 13.48 6.19 5.51
C GLY A 103 13.69 5.77 4.04
N VAL A 104 12.79 4.99 3.45
CA VAL A 104 12.88 4.55 2.04
C VAL A 104 12.94 5.72 1.08
N ARG A 105 12.11 6.75 1.29
CA ARG A 105 12.17 7.96 0.48
C ARG A 105 13.53 8.65 0.58
N ALA A 106 14.05 8.81 1.79
CA ALA A 106 15.33 9.48 2.01
C ALA A 106 16.50 8.70 1.37
N PHE A 107 16.42 7.36 1.31
CA PHE A 107 17.36 6.52 0.58
C PHE A 107 17.30 6.77 -0.93
N HIS A 108 16.10 6.83 -1.51
CA HIS A 108 15.92 7.10 -2.94
C HIS A 108 16.34 8.51 -3.34
N GLU A 109 16.04 9.51 -2.52
CA GLU A 109 16.52 10.89 -2.74
C GLU A 109 18.06 10.95 -2.72
N ARG A 110 18.71 10.27 -1.76
CA ARG A 110 20.19 10.20 -1.66
C ARG A 110 20.86 9.47 -2.82
N THR A 111 20.20 8.45 -3.37
CA THR A 111 20.76 7.64 -4.45
C THR A 111 20.37 8.16 -5.85
N GLY A 112 19.63 9.27 -5.93
CA GLY A 112 19.14 9.82 -7.18
C GLY A 112 18.13 8.90 -7.88
N TYR A 113 17.33 8.16 -7.11
CA TYR A 113 16.31 7.21 -7.58
C TYR A 113 16.83 6.04 -8.43
N ARG A 114 18.15 5.81 -8.53
CA ARG A 114 18.74 4.72 -9.34
C ARG A 114 18.20 3.33 -8.98
N TRP A 115 17.82 3.13 -7.72
CA TRP A 115 17.33 1.86 -7.19
C TRP A 115 15.82 1.75 -7.17
N PHE A 116 15.09 2.78 -7.61
CA PHE A 116 13.63 2.89 -7.41
C PHE A 116 12.85 1.69 -7.94
N ILE A 117 13.13 1.28 -9.19
CA ILE A 117 12.42 0.18 -9.85
C ILE A 117 12.78 -1.16 -9.19
N TRP A 118 14.08 -1.43 -8.99
CA TRP A 118 14.55 -2.68 -8.40
C TRP A 118 14.09 -2.86 -6.95
N TYR A 119 14.18 -1.78 -6.17
CA TYR A 119 13.69 -1.75 -4.80
C TYR A 119 12.18 -2.02 -4.79
N GLY A 120 11.39 -1.34 -5.63
CA GLY A 120 9.94 -1.55 -5.69
C GLY A 120 9.57 -3.00 -5.99
N ALA A 121 10.19 -3.60 -7.01
CA ALA A 121 9.93 -4.99 -7.40
C ALA A 121 10.31 -5.98 -6.29
N LEU A 122 11.53 -5.88 -5.74
CA LEU A 122 12.01 -6.77 -4.69
C LEU A 122 11.24 -6.60 -3.38
N ASN A 123 10.92 -5.36 -3.01
CA ASN A 123 10.15 -5.06 -1.81
C ASN A 123 8.74 -5.66 -1.90
N TRP A 124 8.08 -5.52 -3.06
CA TRP A 124 6.75 -6.08 -3.27
C TRP A 124 6.76 -7.60 -3.21
N VAL A 125 7.66 -8.25 -3.94
CA VAL A 125 7.78 -9.71 -3.92
C VAL A 125 8.13 -10.22 -2.52
N GLY A 126 9.07 -9.57 -1.82
CA GLY A 126 9.43 -9.92 -0.45
C GLY A 126 8.26 -9.76 0.53
N PHE A 127 7.51 -8.68 0.42
CA PHE A 127 6.27 -8.47 1.19
C PHE A 127 5.27 -9.60 0.96
N GLU A 128 5.05 -9.98 -0.30
CA GLU A 128 4.13 -11.06 -0.67
C GLU A 128 4.60 -12.44 -0.18
N MET A 129 5.90 -12.72 -0.28
CA MET A 129 6.48 -13.96 0.24
C MET A 129 6.30 -14.06 1.77
N ILE A 130 6.59 -12.99 2.50
CA ILE A 130 6.41 -12.93 3.96
C ILE A 130 4.92 -13.12 4.31
N ARG A 131 4.02 -12.42 3.61
CA ARG A 131 2.57 -12.54 3.81
C ARG A 131 2.06 -13.96 3.53
N GLY A 132 2.62 -14.64 2.54
CA GLY A 132 2.29 -16.02 2.21
C GLY A 132 2.55 -17.03 3.32
N PHE A 133 3.44 -16.72 4.28
CA PHE A 133 3.67 -17.56 5.47
C PHE A 133 2.64 -17.33 6.59
N ILE A 134 1.78 -16.31 6.49
CA ILE A 134 0.77 -16.05 7.52
C ILE A 134 -0.41 -17.02 7.31
N PRO A 135 -0.70 -17.93 8.27
CA PRO A 135 -1.77 -18.90 8.13
C PRO A 135 -3.11 -18.24 7.82
N ILE A 136 -3.92 -18.88 6.95
CA ILE A 136 -5.23 -18.41 6.48
C ILE A 136 -5.16 -17.21 5.52
N LEU A 137 -4.16 -16.34 5.67
CA LEU A 137 -3.92 -15.16 4.82
C LEU A 137 -3.36 -15.51 3.45
N GLY A 138 -2.44 -16.48 3.37
CA GLY A 138 -1.91 -17.06 2.12
C GLY A 138 -1.81 -16.07 0.96
N THR A 139 -2.59 -16.32 -0.10
CA THR A 139 -2.69 -15.48 -1.31
C THR A 139 -3.89 -14.52 -1.32
N TRP A 140 -4.56 -14.31 -0.17
CA TRP A 140 -5.67 -13.38 -0.08
C TRP A 140 -5.20 -11.94 -0.30
N GLY A 141 -5.89 -11.24 -1.19
CA GLY A 141 -5.47 -9.91 -1.60
C GLY A 141 -4.16 -9.92 -2.40
N PHE A 142 -3.77 -11.04 -3.04
CA PHE A 142 -2.66 -11.04 -3.98
C PHE A 142 -3.09 -10.29 -5.25
N VAL A 143 -2.34 -9.26 -5.64
CA VAL A 143 -2.73 -8.35 -6.74
C VAL A 143 -2.95 -9.08 -8.07
N ALA A 144 -2.22 -10.17 -8.33
CA ALA A 144 -2.40 -10.96 -9.54
C ALA A 144 -3.77 -11.66 -9.61
N ASN A 145 -4.43 -11.91 -8.48
CA ASN A 145 -5.76 -12.54 -8.47
C ASN A 145 -6.81 -11.68 -9.17
N THR A 146 -6.59 -10.37 -9.31
CA THR A 146 -7.49 -9.47 -10.06
C THR A 146 -7.50 -9.77 -11.56
N LEU A 147 -6.47 -10.46 -12.06
CA LEU A 147 -6.27 -10.80 -13.47
C LEU A 147 -6.76 -12.21 -13.82
N TYR A 148 -7.45 -12.92 -12.92
CA TYR A 148 -7.84 -14.33 -13.12
C TYR A 148 -8.69 -14.61 -14.38
N ARG A 149 -9.38 -13.58 -14.92
CA ARG A 149 -10.16 -13.67 -16.17
C ARG A 149 -9.37 -13.32 -17.42
N GLN A 150 -8.09 -12.94 -17.29
CA GLN A 150 -7.23 -12.45 -18.36
C GLN A 150 -6.07 -13.43 -18.60
N PRO A 151 -6.33 -14.67 -19.07
CA PRO A 151 -5.29 -15.69 -19.22
C PRO A 151 -4.20 -15.33 -20.23
N TRP A 152 -4.43 -14.34 -21.10
CA TRP A 152 -3.40 -13.86 -22.04
C TRP A 152 -2.35 -12.93 -21.39
N LEU A 153 -2.51 -12.57 -20.11
CA LEU A 153 -1.56 -11.78 -19.33
C LEU A 153 -0.73 -12.62 -18.36
N ILE A 154 -0.94 -13.95 -18.33
CA ILE A 154 -0.35 -14.92 -17.41
C ILE A 154 0.36 -16.00 -18.24
#